data_AF-A0A2N1DIH4-F1
#
_entry.id   AF-A0A2N1DIH4-F1
#
_cell.length_a   1.000
_cell.length_b   1.000
_cell.length_c   1.000
_cell.angle_alpha   90.00
_cell.angle_beta   90.00
_cell.angle_gamma   90.00
#
_symmetry.space_group_name_H-M   'P 1'
#
loop_
_entity.id
_entity.type
_entity.pdbx_description
1 polymer ?
#
loop_
_entity_poly.entity_id
_entity_poly.type
_entity_poly.pdbx_seq_one_letter_code
_entity_poly.pdbx_strand_id
1 'polypeptide(L)'
;MTGCINSILKIFYHGENRITPGSIWNSKIEEARANLQNLKKIQYVLGYPQGAEPTFYVLCESEEIMEHTKDWLNCALPRFYCKYARPCKEAEFEFETSLLERWPHGFLKITIWSQQRTEFDTDKYKKFIRYAVSECQTALDEMILRSNDSPNIRKMSDKSIGILIKAFMVAYREDDLERMVRHYDEIVIRDDIERRNKDTLKFMCLEKEQNWKAIIRLAHERNVSAQVVSSAVMVAILNALVFTSCKNGEALHAFEIDWPKLNESAQEFYPVLVKSPVFEIESEWRLWAIIAHVMNIESMGEIAFGHIEQAWLDKLMGQDTSINAEKLVLDDRLDLSKFNYDESSIAHVLNYAQTCHESEVIDLYEWVEGAPLKIKMCIKSQPSFYRFWQQLEVSATNYFQKFH
;
A
#
# COMPACT_ATOMS: atom_id res chain seq x y z
N MET A 1 32.80 -22.32 -13.61
CA MET A 1 31.91 -22.21 -12.42
C MET A 1 31.99 -23.44 -11.50
N THR A 2 32.04 -24.68 -12.02
CA THR A 2 32.10 -25.93 -11.23
C THR A 2 33.31 -26.05 -10.28
N GLY A 3 34.48 -25.50 -10.64
CA GLY A 3 35.68 -25.54 -9.80
C GLY A 3 35.58 -24.74 -8.48
N CYS A 4 34.87 -23.61 -8.50
CA CYS A 4 34.68 -22.73 -7.32
C CYS A 4 33.68 -23.32 -6.32
N ILE A 5 32.62 -23.97 -6.78
CA ILE A 5 31.65 -24.66 -5.91
C ILE A 5 32.33 -25.84 -5.20
N ASN A 6 33.16 -26.60 -5.92
CA ASN A 6 33.89 -27.72 -5.34
C ASN A 6 34.91 -27.28 -4.29
N SER A 7 35.55 -26.12 -4.44
CA SER A 7 36.44 -25.57 -3.40
C SER A 7 35.65 -25.10 -2.17
N ILE A 8 34.51 -24.41 -2.36
CA ILE A 8 33.62 -23.99 -1.27
C ILE A 8 33.14 -25.21 -0.47
N LEU A 9 32.60 -26.23 -1.13
CA LEU A 9 32.11 -27.44 -0.46
C LEU A 9 33.23 -28.22 0.24
N LYS A 10 34.44 -28.25 -0.34
CA LYS A 10 35.59 -28.89 0.27
C LYS A 10 36.01 -28.20 1.57
N ILE A 11 35.91 -26.87 1.65
CA ILE A 11 36.22 -26.09 2.86
C ILE A 11 35.06 -26.17 3.86
N PHE A 12 33.83 -25.99 3.39
CA PHE A 12 32.61 -25.98 4.21
C PHE A 12 32.40 -27.30 4.95
N TYR A 13 32.71 -28.44 4.32
CA TYR A 13 32.61 -29.77 4.93
C TYR A 13 33.93 -30.28 5.53
N HIS A 14 34.91 -29.38 5.74
CA HIS A 14 36.15 -29.72 6.42
C HIS A 14 36.08 -29.41 7.93
N GLY A 15 37.02 -29.99 8.70
CA GLY A 15 37.21 -29.66 10.11
C GLY A 15 36.00 -29.97 10.99
N GLU A 16 35.44 -28.93 11.63
CA GLU A 16 34.37 -29.04 12.61
C GLU A 16 33.01 -29.44 12.00
N ASN A 17 32.81 -29.27 10.70
CA ASN A 17 31.61 -29.76 10.00
C ASN A 17 31.90 -31.15 9.42
N ARG A 18 31.73 -32.19 10.25
CA ARG A 18 32.27 -33.57 10.08
C ARG A 18 31.67 -34.41 8.91
N ILE A 19 31.20 -33.81 7.83
CA ILE A 19 30.69 -34.54 6.65
C ILE A 19 31.85 -34.78 5.67
N THR A 20 32.60 -35.86 5.86
CA THR A 20 33.69 -36.23 4.92
C THR A 20 33.18 -37.16 3.80
N PRO A 21 33.92 -37.30 2.68
CA PRO A 21 33.55 -38.24 1.60
C PRO A 21 33.41 -39.70 2.04
N GLY A 22 34.00 -40.10 3.17
CA GLY A 22 33.84 -41.42 3.79
C GLY A 22 32.74 -41.50 4.85
N SER A 23 31.99 -40.43 5.09
CA SER A 23 30.91 -40.36 6.06
C SER A 23 29.64 -41.04 5.54
N ILE A 24 28.80 -41.55 6.45
CA ILE A 24 27.44 -42.05 6.15
C ILE A 24 26.58 -40.96 5.48
N TRP A 25 26.97 -39.69 5.64
CA TRP A 25 26.30 -38.51 5.09
C TRP A 25 26.87 -38.02 3.74
N ASN A 26 27.71 -38.81 3.05
CA ASN A 26 28.32 -38.40 1.76
C ASN A 26 27.29 -37.97 0.69
N SER A 27 26.09 -38.57 0.70
CA SER A 27 24.99 -38.15 -0.18
C SER A 27 24.61 -36.68 -0.01
N LYS A 28 24.81 -36.09 1.18
CA LYS A 28 24.56 -34.67 1.44
C LYS A 28 25.55 -33.74 0.77
N ILE A 29 26.79 -34.19 0.54
CA ILE A 29 27.77 -33.42 -0.24
C ILE A 29 27.33 -33.34 -1.70
N GLU A 30 26.82 -34.44 -2.26
CA GLU A 30 26.32 -34.49 -3.64
C GLU A 30 25.02 -33.69 -3.81
N GLU A 31 24.09 -33.77 -2.85
CA GLU A 31 22.89 -32.91 -2.81
C GLU A 31 23.26 -31.42 -2.72
N ALA A 32 24.19 -31.04 -1.84
CA ALA A 32 24.69 -29.68 -1.72
C ALA A 32 25.36 -29.20 -3.02
N ARG A 33 26.12 -30.08 -3.70
CA ARG A 33 26.72 -29.77 -5.00
C ARG A 33 25.66 -29.49 -6.05
N ALA A 34 24.62 -30.32 -6.13
CA ALA A 34 23.51 -30.10 -7.07
C ALA A 34 22.77 -28.78 -6.77
N ASN A 35 22.50 -28.49 -5.50
CA ASN A 35 21.80 -27.27 -5.07
C ASN A 35 22.60 -26.00 -5.37
N LEU A 36 23.92 -26.00 -5.13
CA LEU A 36 24.77 -24.84 -5.41
C LEU A 36 25.06 -24.64 -6.90
N GLN A 37 25.02 -25.72 -7.71
CA GLN A 37 25.19 -25.63 -9.17
C GLN A 37 23.94 -25.11 -9.89
N ASN A 38 22.76 -25.34 -9.33
CA ASN A 38 21.52 -24.72 -9.81
C ASN A 38 21.61 -23.21 -9.54
N LEU A 39 21.74 -22.38 -10.58
CA LEU A 39 21.86 -20.90 -10.54
C LEU A 39 20.58 -20.20 -10.04
N LYS A 40 19.99 -20.69 -8.96
CA LYS A 40 18.78 -20.16 -8.31
C LYS A 40 19.16 -19.00 -7.39
N LYS A 41 18.24 -18.06 -7.22
CA LYS A 41 18.41 -16.86 -6.35
C LYS A 41 18.52 -17.20 -4.87
N ILE A 42 17.94 -18.33 -4.48
CA ILE A 42 18.01 -18.88 -3.12
C ILE A 42 18.49 -20.32 -3.24
N GLN A 43 19.51 -20.65 -2.46
CA GLN A 43 20.12 -21.97 -2.37
C GLN A 43 20.25 -22.35 -0.89
N TYR A 44 20.41 -23.63 -0.58
CA TYR A 44 20.76 -24.03 0.78
C TYR A 44 21.70 -25.23 0.80
N VAL A 45 22.47 -25.33 1.89
CA VAL A 45 23.26 -26.51 2.23
C VAL A 45 22.98 -26.93 3.67
N LEU A 46 23.04 -28.24 3.94
CA LEU A 46 22.89 -28.78 5.29
C LEU A 46 24.28 -29.03 5.88
N GLY A 47 24.52 -28.54 7.10
CA GLY A 47 25.74 -28.78 7.87
C GLY A 47 25.45 -29.35 9.25
N TYR A 48 26.48 -29.92 9.88
CA TYR A 48 26.45 -30.45 11.25
C TYR A 48 27.62 -29.84 12.03
N PRO A 49 27.50 -28.59 12.50
CA PRO A 49 28.56 -27.90 13.22
C PRO A 49 28.98 -28.72 14.44
N GLN A 50 30.27 -29.00 14.55
CA GLN A 50 30.89 -29.79 15.62
C GLN A 50 30.30 -31.22 15.77
N GLY A 51 29.62 -31.73 14.74
CA GLY A 51 28.92 -33.02 14.79
C GLY A 51 27.64 -33.00 15.65
N ALA A 52 27.10 -31.81 15.94
CA ALA A 52 25.95 -31.60 16.78
C ALA A 52 24.64 -31.42 15.97
N GLU A 53 23.90 -30.35 16.23
CA GLU A 53 22.57 -30.08 15.67
C GLU A 53 22.61 -29.84 14.15
N PRO A 54 21.78 -30.55 13.35
CA PRO A 54 21.66 -30.25 11.93
C PRO A 54 21.23 -28.80 11.73
N THR A 55 21.95 -28.09 10.87
CA THR A 55 21.72 -26.67 10.59
C THR A 55 21.67 -26.45 9.09
N PHE A 56 20.58 -25.86 8.61
CA PHE A 56 20.47 -25.38 7.24
C PHE A 56 21.12 -24.01 7.11
N TYR A 57 21.93 -23.86 6.08
CA TYR A 57 22.59 -22.63 5.66
C TYR A 57 21.91 -22.17 4.38
N VAL A 58 21.09 -21.13 4.47
CA VAL A 58 20.36 -20.59 3.33
C VAL A 58 21.14 -19.40 2.77
N LEU A 59 21.44 -19.49 1.48
CA LEU A 59 22.31 -18.59 0.72
C LEU A 59 21.44 -17.84 -0.29
N CYS A 60 21.54 -16.52 -0.30
CA CYS A 60 20.73 -15.65 -1.14
C CYS A 60 21.63 -14.87 -2.09
N GLU A 61 21.11 -14.47 -3.26
CA GLU A 61 21.90 -13.69 -4.22
C GLU A 61 22.24 -12.26 -3.73
N SER A 62 21.38 -11.67 -2.88
CA SER A 62 21.57 -10.33 -2.33
C SER A 62 21.05 -10.19 -0.89
N GLU A 63 21.51 -9.16 -0.19
CA GLU A 63 21.09 -8.84 1.18
C GLU A 63 19.58 -8.64 1.30
N GLU A 64 18.96 -7.98 0.32
CA GLU A 64 17.52 -7.76 0.34
C GLU A 64 16.73 -9.06 0.20
N ILE A 65 17.17 -9.95 -0.71
CA ILE A 65 16.57 -11.29 -0.83
C ILE A 65 16.74 -12.05 0.49
N MET A 66 17.89 -11.90 1.17
CA MET A 66 18.15 -12.55 2.45
C MET A 66 17.17 -12.10 3.55
N GLU A 67 16.89 -10.79 3.69
CA GLU A 67 15.92 -10.30 4.68
C GLU A 67 14.49 -10.75 4.37
N HIS A 68 14.04 -10.67 3.11
CA HIS A 68 12.73 -11.22 2.73
C HIS A 68 12.63 -12.73 2.97
N THR A 69 13.70 -13.46 2.65
CA THR A 69 13.75 -14.92 2.85
C THR A 69 13.69 -15.26 4.33
N LYS A 70 14.35 -14.48 5.20
CA LYS A 70 14.30 -14.64 6.65
C LYS A 70 12.89 -14.47 7.20
N ASP A 71 12.18 -13.43 6.79
CA ASP A 71 10.81 -13.18 7.26
C ASP A 71 9.87 -14.29 6.80
N TRP A 72 9.99 -14.71 5.54
CA TRP A 72 9.21 -15.82 5.01
C TRP A 72 9.46 -17.13 5.75
N LEU A 73 10.74 -17.51 5.92
CA LEU A 73 11.14 -18.71 6.66
C LEU A 73 10.63 -18.66 8.08
N ASN A 74 10.55 -17.45 8.65
CA ASN A 74 10.04 -17.28 9.99
C ASN A 74 8.52 -17.45 10.12
N CYS A 75 7.78 -17.37 9.02
CA CYS A 75 6.36 -17.67 8.98
C CYS A 75 6.08 -19.12 8.55
N ALA A 76 6.89 -19.66 7.66
CA ALA A 76 6.63 -20.95 7.00
C ALA A 76 7.22 -22.16 7.73
N LEU A 77 8.36 -22.03 8.41
CA LEU A 77 9.00 -23.17 9.06
C LEU A 77 8.24 -23.60 10.32
N PRO A 78 7.95 -24.90 10.51
CA PRO A 78 7.26 -25.36 11.71
C PRO A 78 8.16 -25.23 12.94
N ARG A 79 7.77 -24.36 13.87
CA ARG A 79 8.56 -24.01 15.07
C ARG A 79 8.80 -25.16 16.03
N PHE A 80 7.98 -26.19 15.91
CA PHE A 80 8.16 -27.45 16.63
C PHE A 80 9.48 -28.16 16.27
N TYR A 81 10.02 -27.95 15.06
CA TYR A 81 11.23 -28.63 14.60
C TYR A 81 12.51 -27.80 14.71
N CYS A 82 12.43 -26.47 14.56
CA CYS A 82 13.62 -25.64 14.41
C CYS A 82 13.53 -24.26 15.08
N LYS A 83 14.69 -23.65 15.26
CA LYS A 83 14.88 -22.27 15.73
C LYS A 83 14.48 -21.26 14.63
N TYR A 84 14.30 -20.01 15.03
CA TYR A 84 14.13 -18.89 14.09
C TYR A 84 15.32 -18.78 13.13
N ALA A 85 15.05 -18.43 11.88
CA ALA A 85 16.09 -18.14 10.91
C ALA A 85 16.86 -16.90 11.37
N ARG A 86 18.19 -17.02 11.52
CA ARG A 86 19.06 -15.93 11.98
C ARG A 86 20.07 -15.54 10.90
N PRO A 87 20.21 -14.24 10.58
CA PRO A 87 21.25 -13.77 9.69
C PRO A 87 22.62 -13.84 10.37
N CYS A 88 23.61 -14.31 9.61
CA CYS A 88 25.00 -14.44 10.02
C CYS A 88 25.86 -13.67 9.02
N LYS A 89 26.44 -12.55 9.48
CA LYS A 89 27.33 -11.69 8.70
C LYS A 89 28.81 -11.92 9.02
N GLU A 90 29.08 -12.67 10.08
CA GLU A 90 30.41 -13.06 10.53
C GLU A 90 30.45 -14.58 10.69
N ALA A 91 31.61 -15.18 10.43
CA ALA A 91 31.80 -16.62 10.56
C ALA A 91 31.89 -17.00 12.05
N GLU A 92 30.99 -17.86 12.51
CA GLU A 92 31.06 -18.40 13.87
C GLU A 92 31.95 -19.64 13.94
N PHE A 93 32.11 -20.33 12.80
CA PHE A 93 33.04 -21.43 12.63
C PHE A 93 33.93 -21.20 11.43
N GLU A 94 35.18 -21.67 11.48
CA GLU A 94 36.18 -21.45 10.42
C GLU A 94 35.70 -21.88 9.03
N PHE A 95 34.91 -22.97 8.95
CA PHE A 95 34.40 -23.50 7.68
C PHE A 95 33.39 -22.56 6.99
N GLU A 96 32.76 -21.65 7.73
CA GLU A 96 31.77 -20.69 7.22
C GLU A 96 32.40 -19.54 6.45
N THR A 97 33.70 -19.29 6.65
CA THR A 97 34.46 -18.25 5.95
C THR A 97 34.34 -18.40 4.44
N SER A 98 34.36 -19.65 3.94
CA SER A 98 34.20 -19.94 2.51
C SER A 98 32.82 -19.58 1.94
N LEU A 99 31.78 -19.55 2.79
CA LEU A 99 30.47 -19.04 2.39
C LEU A 99 30.49 -17.52 2.33
N LEU A 100 31.08 -16.83 3.30
CA LEU A 100 31.15 -15.37 3.33
C LEU A 100 32.02 -14.79 2.21
N GLU A 101 33.06 -15.50 1.78
CA GLU A 101 33.86 -15.12 0.60
C GLU A 101 33.01 -15.04 -0.68
N ARG A 102 32.00 -15.92 -0.80
CA ARG A 102 31.11 -15.98 -1.96
C ARG A 102 29.85 -15.12 -1.80
N TRP A 103 29.35 -15.01 -0.57
CA TRP A 103 28.17 -14.24 -0.18
C TRP A 103 28.57 -13.24 0.91
N PRO A 104 29.21 -12.11 0.53
CA PRO A 104 29.78 -11.16 1.50
C PRO A 104 28.72 -10.42 2.33
N HIS A 105 27.47 -10.44 1.89
CA HIS A 105 26.35 -9.87 2.64
C HIS A 105 25.84 -10.78 3.78
N GLY A 106 26.33 -12.02 3.87
CA GLY A 106 25.94 -12.98 4.89
C GLY A 106 25.02 -14.09 4.37
N PHE A 107 24.58 -14.94 5.29
CA PHE A 107 23.67 -16.06 5.04
C PHE A 107 22.76 -16.31 6.24
N LEU A 108 21.69 -17.09 6.07
CA LEU A 108 20.77 -17.45 7.17
C LEU A 108 21.10 -18.83 7.73
N LYS A 109 21.10 -18.96 9.06
CA LYS A 109 21.14 -20.25 9.75
C LYS A 109 19.78 -20.63 10.30
N ILE A 110 19.38 -21.88 10.06
CA ILE A 110 18.20 -22.51 10.66
C ILE A 110 18.67 -23.78 11.37
N THR A 111 18.69 -23.76 12.70
CA THR A 111 19.14 -24.91 13.50
C THR A 111 17.96 -25.72 13.99
N ILE A 112 18.01 -27.04 13.81
CA ILE A 112 17.01 -27.98 14.34
C ILE A 112 17.22 -28.13 15.85
N TRP A 113 16.13 -28.29 16.61
CA TRP A 113 16.21 -28.39 18.08
C TRP A 113 17.11 -29.54 18.56
N SER A 114 17.95 -29.22 19.54
CA SER A 114 18.78 -30.18 20.28
C SER A 114 17.95 -31.21 21.05
N GLN A 115 18.55 -32.35 21.39
CA GLN A 115 17.90 -33.36 22.25
C GLN A 115 17.47 -32.77 23.61
N GLN A 116 18.29 -31.89 24.19
CA GLN A 116 18.02 -31.27 25.49
C GLN A 116 16.75 -30.39 25.49
N ARG A 117 16.30 -29.96 24.31
CA ARG A 117 15.13 -29.10 24.13
C ARG A 117 13.85 -29.86 23.75
N THR A 118 13.95 -31.14 23.41
CA THR A 118 12.81 -31.94 22.92
C THR A 118 12.33 -32.99 23.92
N GLU A 119 12.99 -33.14 25.06
CA GLU A 119 12.70 -34.17 26.09
C GLU A 119 12.68 -35.62 25.57
N PHE A 120 13.23 -35.86 24.38
CA PHE A 120 13.27 -37.17 23.76
C PHE A 120 14.47 -38.00 24.23
N ASP A 121 14.24 -39.30 24.44
CA ASP A 121 15.31 -40.27 24.55
C ASP A 121 16.12 -40.36 23.24
N THR A 122 17.31 -40.96 23.31
CA THR A 122 18.27 -40.97 22.19
C THR A 122 17.71 -41.62 20.92
N ASP A 123 16.84 -42.62 21.05
CA ASP A 123 16.28 -43.32 19.88
C ASP A 123 15.09 -42.59 19.28
N LYS A 124 14.24 -41.96 20.10
CA LYS A 124 13.20 -41.03 19.63
C LYS A 124 13.81 -39.80 18.99
N TYR A 125 14.89 -39.24 19.55
CA TYR A 125 15.56 -38.07 18.99
C TYR A 125 16.16 -38.35 17.61
N LYS A 126 16.74 -39.54 17.39
CA LYS A 126 17.22 -39.97 16.05
C LYS A 126 16.10 -40.01 15.02
N LYS A 127 14.90 -40.46 15.41
CA LYS A 127 13.71 -40.47 14.53
C LYS A 127 13.20 -39.04 14.28
N PHE A 128 13.15 -38.22 15.34
CA PHE A 128 12.77 -36.82 15.26
C PHE A 128 13.69 -36.03 14.31
N ILE A 129 15.01 -36.15 14.42
CA ILE A 129 15.94 -35.43 13.54
C ILE A 129 15.67 -35.74 12.07
N ARG A 130 15.50 -37.03 11.71
CA ARG A 130 15.24 -37.41 10.32
C ARG A 130 13.95 -36.79 9.79
N TYR A 131 12.92 -36.79 10.62
CA TYR A 131 11.64 -36.19 10.28
C TYR A 131 11.73 -34.66 10.18
N ALA A 132 12.31 -34.00 11.19
CA ALA A 132 12.52 -32.55 11.24
C ALA A 132 13.36 -32.03 10.06
N VAL A 133 14.45 -32.73 9.69
CA VAL A 133 15.25 -32.39 8.51
C VAL A 133 14.40 -32.50 7.25
N SER A 134 13.61 -33.56 7.10
CA SER A 134 12.74 -33.75 5.94
C SER A 134 11.70 -32.64 5.82
N GLU A 135 10.99 -32.30 6.89
CA GLU A 135 9.95 -31.26 6.90
C GLU A 135 10.54 -29.87 6.60
N CYS A 136 11.68 -29.52 7.22
CA CYS A 136 12.37 -28.27 6.92
C CYS A 136 12.87 -28.24 5.48
N GLN A 137 13.36 -29.36 4.95
CA GLN A 137 13.81 -29.46 3.56
C GLN A 137 12.64 -29.27 2.58
N THR A 138 11.50 -29.91 2.82
CA THR A 138 10.28 -29.73 2.01
C THR A 138 9.82 -28.28 2.02
N ALA A 139 9.79 -27.62 3.19
CA ALA A 139 9.43 -26.21 3.28
C ALA A 139 10.40 -25.29 2.50
N LEU A 140 11.70 -25.57 2.56
CA LEU A 140 12.73 -24.85 1.79
C LEU A 140 12.60 -25.09 0.30
N ASP A 141 12.35 -26.33 -0.13
CA ASP A 141 12.17 -26.67 -1.54
C ASP A 141 10.91 -26.02 -2.12
N GLU A 142 9.80 -26.04 -1.39
CA GLU A 142 8.58 -25.31 -1.75
C GLU A 142 8.81 -23.81 -1.85
N MET A 143 9.55 -23.22 -0.91
CA MET A 143 9.92 -21.81 -0.96
C MET A 143 10.71 -21.48 -2.22
N ILE A 144 11.73 -22.28 -2.52
CA ILE A 144 12.59 -22.09 -3.67
C ILE A 144 11.79 -22.26 -4.96
N LEU A 145 10.90 -23.26 -5.04
CA LEU A 145 9.99 -23.42 -6.17
C LEU A 145 9.10 -22.18 -6.33
N ARG A 146 8.40 -21.75 -5.27
CA ARG A 146 7.56 -20.55 -5.29
C ARG A 146 8.35 -19.29 -5.63
N SER A 147 9.58 -19.15 -5.16
CA SER A 147 10.44 -18.00 -5.48
C SER A 147 10.90 -18.00 -6.95
N ASN A 148 11.04 -19.16 -7.56
CA ASN A 148 11.40 -19.27 -8.98
C ASN A 148 10.18 -19.18 -9.90
N ASP A 149 9.01 -19.67 -9.45
CA ASP A 149 7.74 -19.67 -10.18
C ASP A 149 6.95 -18.36 -10.01
N SER A 150 7.21 -17.61 -8.94
CA SER A 150 6.64 -16.27 -8.77
C SER A 150 7.15 -15.41 -9.91
N PRO A 151 6.28 -14.72 -10.68
CA PRO A 151 6.75 -13.67 -11.57
C PRO A 151 7.56 -12.74 -10.68
N ASN A 152 8.86 -12.59 -11.01
CA ASN A 152 9.73 -11.62 -10.34
C ASN A 152 8.88 -10.37 -10.10
N ILE A 153 8.54 -10.06 -8.85
CA ILE A 153 8.06 -8.73 -8.51
C ILE A 153 9.25 -7.89 -8.92
N ARG A 154 9.14 -7.35 -10.13
CA ARG A 154 10.22 -6.63 -10.76
C ARG A 154 10.53 -5.53 -9.76
N LYS A 155 11.76 -5.51 -9.25
CA LYS A 155 12.35 -4.26 -8.76
C LYS A 155 12.32 -3.30 -9.95
N MET A 156 11.21 -2.59 -10.08
CA MET A 156 10.95 -1.66 -11.17
C MET A 156 11.49 -0.31 -10.72
N SER A 157 12.73 -0.12 -11.19
CA SER A 157 13.54 1.10 -11.21
C SER A 157 14.17 1.57 -9.88
N ASP A 158 15.39 2.07 -10.02
CA ASP A 158 16.19 2.72 -8.98
C ASP A 158 15.59 4.06 -8.51
N LYS A 159 14.50 4.52 -9.12
CA LYS A 159 13.90 5.81 -8.79
C LYS A 159 13.14 5.69 -7.47
N SER A 160 13.37 6.61 -6.55
CA SER A 160 12.55 6.70 -5.34
C SER A 160 11.10 7.02 -5.69
N ILE A 161 10.17 6.63 -4.82
CA ILE A 161 8.73 6.84 -5.06
C ILE A 161 8.39 8.33 -5.18
N GLY A 162 9.03 9.19 -4.38
CA GLY A 162 8.87 10.63 -4.48
C GLY A 162 9.28 11.19 -5.85
N ILE A 163 10.33 10.64 -6.47
CA ILE A 163 10.72 11.02 -7.84
C ILE A 163 9.65 10.61 -8.85
N LEU A 164 9.06 9.43 -8.70
CA LEU A 164 7.98 8.97 -9.59
C LEU A 164 6.72 9.81 -9.45
N ILE A 165 6.28 10.11 -8.23
CA ILE A 165 5.13 10.99 -8.00
C ILE A 165 5.42 12.38 -8.58
N LYS A 166 6.61 12.94 -8.33
CA LYS A 166 6.98 14.25 -8.89
C LYS A 166 6.97 14.24 -10.42
N ALA A 167 7.51 13.20 -11.04
CA ALA A 167 7.51 13.05 -12.50
C ALA A 167 6.09 12.87 -13.04
N PHE A 168 5.24 12.12 -12.35
CA PHE A 168 3.83 11.98 -12.66
C PHE A 168 3.10 13.33 -12.63
N MET A 169 3.28 14.13 -11.57
CA MET A 169 2.65 15.45 -11.44
C MET A 169 3.16 16.45 -12.50
N VAL A 170 4.43 16.34 -12.91
CA VAL A 170 4.96 17.11 -14.05
C VAL A 170 4.26 16.70 -15.34
N ALA A 171 4.20 15.40 -15.63
CA ALA A 171 3.54 14.88 -16.83
C ALA A 171 2.05 15.27 -16.87
N TYR A 172 1.37 15.27 -15.73
CA TYR A 172 -0.02 15.71 -15.60
C TYR A 172 -0.22 17.19 -15.99
N ARG A 173 0.69 18.08 -15.56
CA ARG A 173 0.66 19.50 -15.92
C ARG A 173 1.03 19.76 -17.37
N GLU A 174 1.93 18.95 -17.92
CA GLU A 174 2.37 19.04 -19.33
C GLU A 174 1.41 18.35 -20.31
N ASP A 175 0.32 17.76 -19.81
CA ASP A 175 -0.66 16.99 -20.61
C ASP A 175 -0.05 15.78 -21.36
N ASP A 176 1.02 15.20 -20.81
CA ASP A 176 1.71 14.02 -21.37
C ASP A 176 1.15 12.72 -20.80
N LEU A 177 0.06 12.24 -21.40
CA LEU A 177 -0.63 11.01 -20.98
C LEU A 177 0.28 9.77 -21.04
N GLU A 178 1.15 9.66 -22.04
CA GLU A 178 2.03 8.49 -22.19
C GLU A 178 3.04 8.39 -21.03
N ARG A 179 3.61 9.52 -20.60
CA ARG A 179 4.47 9.55 -19.41
C ARG A 179 3.68 9.32 -18.13
N MET A 180 2.47 9.87 -18.00
CA MET A 180 1.63 9.63 -16.84
C MET A 180 1.34 8.14 -16.64
N VAL A 181 0.89 7.44 -17.69
CA VAL A 181 0.58 6.01 -17.62
C VAL A 181 1.83 5.19 -17.25
N ARG A 182 2.98 5.50 -17.88
CA ARG A 182 4.25 4.83 -17.55
C ARG A 182 4.65 5.02 -16.08
N HIS A 183 4.56 6.24 -15.56
CA HIS A 183 4.88 6.50 -14.15
C HIS A 183 3.87 5.85 -13.21
N TYR A 184 2.58 5.87 -13.55
CA TYR A 184 1.54 5.21 -12.77
C TYR A 184 1.74 3.69 -12.69
N ASP A 185 2.04 3.03 -13.81
CA ASP A 185 2.29 1.58 -13.86
C ASP A 185 3.52 1.19 -13.03
N GLU A 186 4.51 2.08 -12.94
CA GLU A 186 5.67 1.89 -12.08
C GLU A 186 5.35 2.11 -10.59
N ILE A 187 4.43 3.03 -10.28
CA ILE A 187 3.98 3.32 -8.91
C ILE A 187 3.06 2.21 -8.38
N VAL A 188 2.13 1.71 -9.20
CA VAL A 188 1.06 0.80 -8.74
C VAL A 188 1.59 -0.52 -8.19
N ILE A 189 2.72 -0.98 -8.74
CA ILE A 189 3.40 -2.22 -8.35
C ILE A 189 4.26 -2.09 -7.09
N ARG A 190 4.42 -0.89 -6.52
CA ARG A 190 5.21 -0.68 -5.30
C ARG A 190 4.34 -0.78 -4.05
N ASP A 191 4.80 -1.53 -3.06
CA ASP A 191 4.04 -1.75 -1.82
C ASP A 191 4.17 -0.60 -0.80
N ASP A 192 5.11 0.33 -1.04
CA ASP A 192 5.41 1.48 -0.17
C ASP A 192 4.38 2.62 -0.26
N ILE A 193 3.48 2.58 -1.26
CA ILE A 193 2.37 3.53 -1.38
C ILE A 193 1.05 2.88 -0.99
N GLU A 194 0.31 3.60 -0.16
CA GLU A 194 -1.06 3.24 0.18
C GLU A 194 -1.98 3.22 -1.04
N ARG A 195 -2.93 2.28 -1.01
CA ARG A 195 -3.95 2.11 -2.05
C ARG A 195 -4.70 3.40 -2.38
N ARG A 196 -5.05 4.23 -1.39
CA ARG A 196 -5.80 5.49 -1.60
C ARG A 196 -5.02 6.50 -2.45
N ASN A 197 -3.71 6.58 -2.25
CA ASN A 197 -2.84 7.42 -3.08
C ASN A 197 -2.74 6.86 -4.51
N LYS A 198 -2.64 5.53 -4.68
CA LYS A 198 -2.72 4.90 -6.02
C LYS A 198 -4.04 5.19 -6.71
N ASP A 199 -5.15 5.05 -6.01
CA ASP A 199 -6.48 5.32 -6.56
C ASP A 199 -6.59 6.79 -7.00
N THR A 200 -6.06 7.75 -6.22
CA THR A 200 -6.00 9.17 -6.62
C THR A 200 -5.26 9.36 -7.94
N LEU A 201 -4.06 8.79 -8.08
CA LEU A 201 -3.30 8.86 -9.34
C LEU A 201 -4.06 8.18 -10.49
N LYS A 202 -4.79 7.10 -10.22
CA LYS A 202 -5.62 6.44 -11.23
C LYS A 202 -6.76 7.32 -11.71
N PHE A 203 -7.43 8.05 -10.82
CA PHE A 203 -8.45 9.03 -11.19
C PHE A 203 -7.87 10.11 -12.11
N MET A 204 -6.69 10.66 -11.78
CA MET A 204 -6.01 11.66 -12.61
C MET A 204 -5.63 11.10 -14.00
N CYS A 205 -5.17 9.85 -14.10
CA CYS A 205 -4.94 9.21 -15.40
C CYS A 205 -6.24 9.08 -16.21
N LEU A 206 -7.31 8.56 -15.60
CA LEU A 206 -8.58 8.36 -16.29
C LEU A 206 -9.21 9.68 -16.75
N GLU A 207 -9.02 10.76 -15.98
CA GLU A 207 -9.45 12.10 -16.34
C GLU A 207 -8.71 12.60 -17.58
N LYS A 208 -7.39 12.44 -17.64
CA LYS A 208 -6.59 12.80 -18.82
C LYS A 208 -6.88 11.93 -20.04
N GLU A 209 -7.22 10.66 -19.83
CA GLU A 209 -7.75 9.76 -20.88
C GLU A 209 -9.16 10.15 -21.34
N GLN A 210 -9.84 11.07 -20.63
CA GLN A 210 -11.26 11.40 -20.84
C GLN A 210 -12.18 10.18 -20.74
N ASN A 211 -11.80 9.20 -19.92
CA ASN A 211 -12.54 7.96 -19.74
C ASN A 211 -13.58 8.10 -18.62
N TRP A 212 -14.56 8.97 -18.85
CA TRP A 212 -15.55 9.41 -17.85
C TRP A 212 -16.33 8.24 -17.22
N LYS A 213 -16.72 7.25 -18.02
CA LYS A 213 -17.43 6.06 -17.52
C LYS A 213 -16.58 5.23 -16.56
N ALA A 214 -15.27 5.13 -16.83
CA ALA A 214 -14.37 4.39 -15.96
C ALA A 214 -14.15 5.11 -14.62
N ILE A 215 -14.19 6.46 -14.60
CA ILE A 215 -14.12 7.26 -13.37
C ILE A 215 -15.33 6.96 -12.48
N ILE A 216 -16.55 7.04 -13.02
CA ILE A 216 -17.77 6.75 -12.24
C ILE A 216 -17.74 5.32 -11.69
N ARG A 217 -17.37 4.34 -12.52
CA ARG A 217 -17.24 2.95 -12.08
C ARG A 217 -16.20 2.79 -10.97
N LEU A 218 -15.03 3.41 -11.10
CA LEU A 218 -13.98 3.35 -10.08
C LEU A 218 -14.44 4.02 -8.77
N ALA A 219 -15.16 5.13 -8.85
CA ALA A 219 -15.71 5.82 -7.68
C ALA A 219 -16.73 4.95 -6.93
N HIS A 220 -17.59 4.23 -7.64
CA HIS A 220 -18.52 3.25 -7.08
C HIS A 220 -17.76 2.09 -6.40
N GLU A 221 -16.82 1.46 -7.12
CA GLU A 221 -16.01 0.34 -6.60
C GLU A 221 -15.18 0.70 -5.35
N ARG A 222 -14.84 1.99 -5.20
CA ARG A 222 -14.09 2.50 -4.06
C ARG A 222 -14.96 3.12 -2.98
N ASN A 223 -16.28 3.18 -3.16
CA ASN A 223 -17.23 3.79 -2.24
C ASN A 223 -16.79 5.21 -1.82
N VAL A 224 -16.45 6.04 -2.81
CA VAL A 224 -15.86 7.37 -2.61
C VAL A 224 -16.78 8.29 -1.80
N SER A 225 -18.10 8.08 -1.87
CA SER A 225 -19.11 8.85 -1.12
C SER A 225 -18.99 8.70 0.40
N ALA A 226 -18.37 7.62 0.88
CA ALA A 226 -18.26 7.31 2.31
C ALA A 226 -16.84 7.50 2.87
N GLN A 227 -15.98 8.27 2.19
CA GLN A 227 -14.57 8.43 2.56
C GLN A 227 -14.13 9.90 2.51
N VAL A 228 -13.00 10.19 3.16
CA VAL A 228 -12.23 11.41 2.90
C VAL A 228 -11.67 11.31 1.48
N VAL A 229 -11.85 12.37 0.69
CA VAL A 229 -11.44 12.41 -0.72
C VAL A 229 -10.51 13.58 -0.96
N SER A 230 -9.55 13.40 -1.86
CA SER A 230 -8.70 14.50 -2.33
C SER A 230 -9.47 15.36 -3.32
N SER A 231 -9.06 16.62 -3.46
CA SER A 231 -9.63 17.54 -4.45
C SER A 231 -9.52 16.97 -5.88
N ALA A 232 -8.41 16.33 -6.22
CA ALA A 232 -8.21 15.69 -7.53
C ALA A 232 -9.27 14.61 -7.84
N VAL A 233 -9.64 13.79 -6.85
CA VAL A 233 -10.71 12.79 -7.03
C VAL A 233 -12.07 13.47 -7.20
N MET A 234 -12.33 14.53 -6.43
CA MET A 234 -13.57 15.31 -6.55
C MET A 234 -13.69 15.95 -7.94
N VAL A 235 -12.64 16.60 -8.43
CA VAL A 235 -12.61 17.21 -9.78
C VAL A 235 -12.81 16.16 -10.87
N ALA A 236 -12.16 15.00 -10.77
CA ALA A 236 -12.35 13.90 -11.71
C ALA A 236 -13.81 13.41 -11.75
N ILE A 237 -14.48 13.33 -10.58
CA ILE A 237 -15.91 12.95 -10.49
C ILE A 237 -16.80 14.04 -11.09
N LEU A 238 -16.56 15.32 -10.78
CA LEU A 238 -17.31 16.44 -11.37
C LEU A 238 -17.20 16.42 -12.90
N ASN A 239 -15.98 16.29 -13.43
CA ASN A 239 -15.73 16.14 -14.86
C ASN A 239 -16.50 14.95 -15.43
N ALA A 240 -16.41 13.79 -14.80
CA ALA A 240 -17.07 12.59 -15.30
C ALA A 240 -18.61 12.72 -15.33
N LEU A 241 -19.22 13.31 -14.30
CA LEU A 241 -20.67 13.55 -14.25
C LEU A 241 -21.11 14.51 -15.35
N VAL A 242 -20.43 15.65 -15.48
CA VAL A 242 -20.75 16.66 -16.49
C VAL A 242 -20.56 16.11 -17.91
N PHE A 243 -19.39 15.55 -18.22
CA PHE A 243 -19.05 15.08 -19.57
C PHE A 243 -19.68 13.74 -19.96
N THR A 244 -20.33 13.02 -19.04
CA THR A 244 -21.25 11.93 -19.42
C THR A 244 -22.64 12.43 -19.81
N SER A 245 -22.95 13.69 -19.48
CA SER A 245 -24.23 14.37 -19.73
C SER A 245 -24.15 15.45 -20.81
N CYS A 246 -22.96 15.74 -21.33
CA CYS A 246 -22.75 16.61 -22.50
C CYS A 246 -21.78 15.96 -23.51
N LYS A 247 -21.75 16.46 -24.75
CA LYS A 247 -20.93 15.85 -25.83
C LYS A 247 -19.46 16.24 -25.78
N ASN A 248 -19.16 17.49 -25.44
CA ASN A 248 -17.82 18.07 -25.45
C ASN A 248 -17.81 19.40 -24.68
N GLY A 249 -16.64 20.06 -24.59
CA GLY A 249 -16.50 21.35 -23.91
C GLY A 249 -17.29 22.50 -24.56
N GLU A 250 -17.55 22.46 -25.88
CA GLU A 250 -18.36 23.48 -26.55
C GLU A 250 -19.83 23.39 -26.12
N ALA A 251 -20.38 22.18 -26.06
CA ALA A 251 -21.72 21.90 -25.54
C ALA A 251 -21.87 22.37 -24.09
N LEU A 252 -20.81 22.25 -23.28
CA LEU A 252 -20.78 22.75 -21.92
C LEU A 252 -20.93 24.28 -21.87
N HIS A 253 -20.20 25.02 -22.71
CA HIS A 253 -20.30 26.48 -22.78
C HIS A 253 -21.65 26.98 -23.32
N ALA A 254 -22.31 26.17 -24.16
CA ALA A 254 -23.64 26.42 -24.66
C ALA A 254 -24.77 25.95 -23.73
N PHE A 255 -24.45 25.33 -22.59
CA PHE A 255 -25.40 24.67 -21.68
C PHE A 255 -26.26 23.58 -22.34
N GLU A 256 -25.73 22.91 -23.37
CA GLU A 256 -26.33 21.74 -24.00
C GLU A 256 -26.07 20.47 -23.17
N ILE A 257 -26.72 20.41 -22.00
CA ILE A 257 -26.52 19.37 -20.99
C ILE A 257 -27.82 18.57 -20.82
N ASP A 258 -27.71 17.26 -20.75
CA ASP A 258 -28.80 16.37 -20.34
C ASP A 258 -29.01 16.47 -18.82
N TRP A 259 -29.71 17.52 -18.39
CA TRP A 259 -29.94 17.83 -16.97
C TRP A 259 -30.60 16.69 -16.18
N PRO A 260 -31.64 15.99 -16.69
CA PRO A 260 -32.24 14.87 -15.97
C PRO A 260 -31.23 13.75 -15.68
N LYS A 261 -30.45 13.38 -16.70
CA LYS A 261 -29.44 12.33 -16.57
C LYS A 261 -28.30 12.73 -15.63
N LEU A 262 -27.90 14.01 -15.68
CA LEU A 262 -26.89 14.54 -14.78
C LEU A 262 -27.35 14.43 -13.32
N ASN A 263 -28.60 14.81 -13.03
CA ASN A 263 -29.16 14.70 -11.70
C ASN A 263 -29.18 13.24 -11.21
N GLU A 264 -29.69 12.32 -12.02
CA GLU A 264 -29.75 10.88 -11.68
C GLU A 264 -28.35 10.34 -11.38
N SER A 265 -27.36 10.70 -12.20
CA SER A 265 -25.97 10.25 -12.02
C SER A 265 -25.30 10.85 -10.79
N ALA A 266 -25.68 12.07 -10.39
CA ALA A 266 -25.11 12.76 -9.25
C ALA A 266 -25.60 12.23 -7.89
N GLN A 267 -26.79 11.61 -7.84
CA GLN A 267 -27.44 11.13 -6.59
C GLN A 267 -26.54 10.27 -5.71
N GLU A 268 -25.79 9.35 -6.30
CA GLU A 268 -24.88 8.47 -5.57
C GLU A 268 -23.76 9.24 -4.84
N PHE A 269 -23.35 10.38 -5.41
CA PHE A 269 -22.22 11.16 -4.95
C PHE A 269 -22.63 12.36 -4.09
N TYR A 270 -23.93 12.52 -3.78
CA TYR A 270 -24.43 13.62 -2.94
C TYR A 270 -23.59 13.87 -1.69
N PRO A 271 -23.22 12.87 -0.87
CA PRO A 271 -22.43 13.10 0.35
C PRO A 271 -21.07 13.79 0.11
N VAL A 272 -20.52 13.69 -1.09
CA VAL A 272 -19.26 14.35 -1.47
C VAL A 272 -19.51 15.68 -2.18
N LEU A 273 -20.56 15.77 -2.99
CA LEU A 273 -20.89 16.93 -3.81
C LEU A 273 -21.50 18.10 -3.00
N VAL A 274 -22.15 17.81 -1.86
CA VAL A 274 -22.69 18.84 -0.96
C VAL A 274 -21.66 19.42 0.00
N LYS A 275 -20.40 18.98 -0.04
CA LYS A 275 -19.35 19.61 0.75
C LYS A 275 -18.98 20.95 0.16
N SER A 276 -18.64 21.90 1.04
CA SER A 276 -18.11 23.20 0.63
C SER A 276 -16.93 23.04 -0.35
N PRO A 277 -17.03 23.58 -1.57
CA PRO A 277 -15.97 23.43 -2.58
C PRO A 277 -14.73 24.23 -2.21
N VAL A 278 -13.54 23.64 -2.45
CA VAL A 278 -12.25 24.32 -2.31
C VAL A 278 -11.46 24.11 -3.60
N PHE A 279 -11.67 25.00 -4.57
CA PHE A 279 -11.02 24.96 -5.88
C PHE A 279 -10.18 26.20 -6.11
N GLU A 280 -9.03 26.04 -6.76
CA GLU A 280 -8.10 27.14 -7.07
C GLU A 280 -8.37 27.73 -8.46
N ILE A 281 -9.02 26.97 -9.35
CA ILE A 281 -9.16 27.32 -10.77
C ILE A 281 -10.64 27.54 -11.12
N GLU A 282 -10.93 28.59 -11.89
CA GLU A 282 -12.29 28.93 -12.32
C GLU A 282 -13.00 27.77 -13.06
N SER A 283 -12.28 26.98 -13.85
CA SER A 283 -12.88 25.84 -14.57
C SER A 283 -13.48 24.78 -13.64
N GLU A 284 -12.85 24.55 -12.49
CA GLU A 284 -13.33 23.62 -11.47
C GLU A 284 -14.59 24.17 -10.79
N TRP A 285 -14.59 25.47 -10.49
CA TRP A 285 -15.77 26.18 -10.00
C TRP A 285 -16.95 26.11 -10.96
N ARG A 286 -16.72 26.25 -12.28
CA ARG A 286 -17.78 26.11 -13.30
C ARG A 286 -18.39 24.71 -13.32
N LEU A 287 -17.57 23.65 -13.19
CA LEU A 287 -18.07 22.28 -13.10
C LEU A 287 -18.93 22.08 -11.85
N TRP A 288 -18.44 22.55 -10.70
CA TRP A 288 -19.20 22.48 -9.45
C TRP A 288 -20.52 23.26 -9.55
N ALA A 289 -20.52 24.46 -10.11
CA ALA A 289 -21.73 25.28 -10.23
C ALA A 289 -22.83 24.57 -11.05
N ILE A 290 -22.47 23.87 -12.13
CA ILE A 290 -23.42 23.09 -12.94
C ILE A 290 -24.06 21.97 -12.12
N ILE A 291 -23.24 21.26 -11.33
CA ILE A 291 -23.70 20.19 -10.46
C ILE A 291 -24.56 20.76 -9.31
N ALA A 292 -24.14 21.86 -8.70
CA ALA A 292 -24.88 22.54 -7.64
C ALA A 292 -26.25 23.04 -8.13
N HIS A 293 -26.29 23.58 -9.35
CA HIS A 293 -27.54 24.04 -9.99
C HIS A 293 -28.51 22.90 -10.26
N VAL A 294 -28.03 21.77 -10.80
CA VAL A 294 -28.92 20.61 -11.06
C VAL A 294 -29.38 19.92 -9.78
N MET A 295 -28.55 19.94 -8.74
CA MET A 295 -28.85 19.40 -7.42
C MET A 295 -29.71 20.34 -6.56
N ASN A 296 -30.03 21.53 -7.05
CA ASN A 296 -30.80 22.54 -6.34
C ASN A 296 -30.17 22.90 -4.97
N ILE A 297 -28.85 23.11 -4.96
CA ILE A 297 -28.11 23.56 -3.78
C ILE A 297 -28.45 25.03 -3.47
N GLU A 298 -28.84 25.28 -2.22
CA GLU A 298 -29.18 26.62 -1.74
C GLU A 298 -27.98 27.57 -1.77
N SER A 299 -28.23 28.84 -2.11
CA SER A 299 -27.22 29.90 -2.20
C SER A 299 -26.03 29.61 -3.12
N MET A 300 -26.12 28.62 -4.02
CA MET A 300 -25.01 28.28 -4.92
C MET A 300 -24.50 29.49 -5.72
N GLY A 301 -25.40 30.40 -6.13
CA GLY A 301 -25.04 31.61 -6.88
C GLY A 301 -24.20 32.59 -6.06
N GLU A 302 -24.50 32.74 -4.78
CA GLU A 302 -23.73 33.58 -3.86
C GLU A 302 -22.35 32.96 -3.56
N ILE A 303 -22.27 31.63 -3.52
CA ILE A 303 -21.02 30.92 -3.24
C ILE A 303 -20.10 30.88 -4.46
N ALA A 304 -20.66 30.69 -5.65
CA ALA A 304 -19.91 30.75 -6.90
C ALA A 304 -19.48 32.20 -7.26
N PHE A 305 -20.13 33.20 -6.66
CA PHE A 305 -19.85 34.61 -6.91
C PHE A 305 -18.41 34.97 -6.54
N GLY A 306 -17.71 35.65 -7.44
CA GLY A 306 -16.30 36.02 -7.26
C GLY A 306 -15.30 34.94 -7.67
N HIS A 307 -15.75 33.69 -7.89
CA HIS A 307 -14.93 32.61 -8.44
C HIS A 307 -15.15 32.36 -9.94
N ILE A 308 -16.30 32.77 -10.46
CA ILE A 308 -16.71 32.59 -11.86
C ILE A 308 -17.14 33.93 -12.46
N GLU A 309 -16.90 34.12 -13.76
CA GLU A 309 -17.44 35.26 -14.50
C GLU A 309 -18.98 35.39 -14.35
N GLN A 310 -19.44 36.56 -13.89
CA GLN A 310 -20.85 36.83 -13.62
C GLN A 310 -21.76 36.55 -14.82
N ALA A 311 -21.35 36.96 -16.03
CA ALA A 311 -22.14 36.76 -17.24
C ALA A 311 -22.33 35.28 -17.59
N TRP A 312 -21.40 34.41 -17.17
CA TRP A 312 -21.54 32.97 -17.32
C TRP A 312 -22.46 32.39 -16.25
N LEU A 313 -22.31 32.85 -15.00
CA LEU A 313 -23.15 32.42 -13.87
C LEU A 313 -24.62 32.80 -14.09
N ASP A 314 -24.91 34.01 -14.57
CA ASP A 314 -26.28 34.45 -14.87
C ASP A 314 -26.95 33.58 -15.94
N LYS A 315 -26.17 33.11 -16.94
CA LYS A 315 -26.67 32.19 -17.96
C LYS A 315 -26.99 30.81 -17.39
N LEU A 316 -26.18 30.31 -16.46
CA LEU A 316 -26.44 29.06 -15.75
C LEU A 316 -27.72 29.17 -14.90
N MET A 317 -27.84 30.25 -14.13
CA MET A 317 -29.02 30.50 -13.29
C MET A 317 -30.31 30.67 -14.10
N GLY A 318 -30.20 31.08 -15.36
CA GLY A 318 -31.32 31.15 -16.30
C GLY A 318 -31.72 29.80 -16.94
N GLN A 319 -30.96 28.72 -16.71
CA GLN A 319 -31.31 27.39 -17.20
C GLN A 319 -32.43 26.78 -16.37
N ASP A 320 -33.48 26.30 -17.03
CA ASP A 320 -34.57 25.60 -16.38
C ASP A 320 -34.16 24.15 -16.03
N THR A 321 -33.87 23.92 -14.75
CA THR A 321 -33.52 22.62 -14.19
C THR A 321 -34.58 22.12 -13.19
N SER A 322 -35.86 22.44 -13.40
CA SER A 322 -37.03 22.10 -12.55
C SER A 322 -37.27 20.60 -12.26
N ILE A 323 -36.27 19.76 -12.51
CA ILE A 323 -36.21 18.31 -12.29
C ILE A 323 -36.19 17.98 -10.79
N ASN A 324 -35.68 18.88 -9.93
CA ASN A 324 -35.57 18.63 -8.50
C ASN A 324 -36.27 19.72 -7.67
N ALA A 325 -37.20 19.31 -6.80
CA ALA A 325 -37.98 20.23 -5.95
C ALA A 325 -37.38 20.38 -4.55
N GLU A 326 -36.55 19.42 -4.11
CA GLU A 326 -35.93 19.46 -2.79
C GLU A 326 -34.68 20.34 -2.85
N LYS A 327 -34.59 21.32 -1.94
CA LYS A 327 -33.39 22.14 -1.80
C LYS A 327 -32.38 21.40 -0.95
N LEU A 328 -31.16 21.30 -1.45
CA LEU A 328 -30.05 20.77 -0.67
C LEU A 328 -29.29 21.92 -0.02
N VAL A 329 -28.87 21.71 1.22
CA VAL A 329 -28.01 22.65 1.95
C VAL A 329 -26.57 22.14 1.84
N LEU A 330 -25.62 23.05 1.64
CA LEU A 330 -24.21 22.68 1.69
C LEU A 330 -23.83 22.29 3.12
N ASP A 331 -23.06 21.22 3.21
CA ASP A 331 -22.33 20.91 4.43
C ASP A 331 -21.19 21.93 4.55
N ASP A 332 -21.44 22.91 5.41
CA ASP A 332 -20.44 23.89 5.78
C ASP A 332 -19.26 23.20 6.48
N ARG A 333 -18.09 23.81 6.29
CA ARG A 333 -16.89 23.46 7.03
C ARG A 333 -17.20 23.48 8.53
N LEU A 334 -16.82 22.43 9.25
CA LEU A 334 -17.11 22.35 10.68
C LEU A 334 -16.37 23.46 11.45
N ASP A 335 -17.14 24.39 12.04
CA ASP A 335 -16.59 25.47 12.86
C ASP A 335 -16.25 24.98 14.28
N LEU A 336 -15.02 24.51 14.42
CA LEU A 336 -14.47 23.97 15.67
C LEU A 336 -14.53 24.94 16.86
N SER A 337 -14.61 26.25 16.62
CA SER A 337 -14.69 27.26 17.69
C SER A 337 -16.01 27.23 18.47
N LYS A 338 -17.06 26.64 17.88
CA LYS A 338 -18.39 26.50 18.49
C LYS A 338 -18.52 25.28 19.39
N PHE A 339 -17.53 24.38 19.40
CA PHE A 339 -17.56 23.13 20.14
C PHE A 339 -16.75 23.23 21.43
N ASN A 340 -17.24 22.56 22.48
CA ASN A 340 -16.51 22.39 23.73
C ASN A 340 -15.88 20.99 23.79
N TYR A 341 -14.88 20.81 24.65
CA TYR A 341 -14.29 19.49 24.88
C TYR A 341 -15.14 18.60 25.78
N ASP A 342 -16.26 18.14 25.25
CA ASP A 342 -17.14 17.12 25.84
C ASP A 342 -17.26 15.89 24.91
N GLU A 343 -17.79 14.79 25.45
CA GLU A 343 -17.89 13.52 24.71
C GLU A 343 -18.74 13.62 23.45
N SER A 344 -19.85 14.40 23.49
CA SER A 344 -20.77 14.54 22.36
C SER A 344 -20.15 15.35 21.23
N SER A 345 -19.45 16.43 21.56
CA SER A 345 -18.73 17.26 20.62
C SER A 345 -17.59 16.49 19.94
N ILE A 346 -16.79 15.73 20.71
CA ILE A 346 -15.72 14.90 20.11
C ILE A 346 -16.29 13.80 19.23
N ALA A 347 -17.35 13.12 19.66
CA ALA A 347 -18.02 12.12 18.84
C ALA A 347 -18.55 12.72 17.53
N HIS A 348 -19.10 13.94 17.57
CA HIS A 348 -19.56 14.65 16.38
C HIS A 348 -18.40 14.98 15.43
N VAL A 349 -17.31 15.55 15.95
CA VAL A 349 -16.10 15.88 15.16
C VAL A 349 -15.49 14.62 14.53
N LEU A 350 -15.41 13.51 15.27
CA LEU A 350 -14.89 12.24 14.74
C LEU A 350 -15.75 11.63 13.65
N ASN A 351 -17.08 11.77 13.75
CA ASN A 351 -18.00 11.34 12.71
C ASN A 351 -17.84 12.21 11.45
N TYR A 352 -17.82 13.53 11.60
CA TYR A 352 -17.57 14.47 10.50
C TYR A 352 -16.24 14.17 9.79
N ALA A 353 -15.19 13.91 10.57
CA ALA A 353 -13.85 13.61 10.06
C ALA A 353 -13.81 12.39 9.12
N GLN A 354 -14.74 11.43 9.22
CA GLN A 354 -14.78 10.26 8.32
C GLN A 354 -15.00 10.63 6.86
N THR A 355 -15.65 11.76 6.64
CA THR A 355 -16.01 12.28 5.32
C THR A 355 -15.65 13.74 5.18
N CYS A 356 -14.67 14.28 5.91
CA CYS A 356 -14.24 15.67 5.70
C CYS A 356 -13.49 15.85 4.37
N HIS A 357 -13.21 17.10 3.97
CA HIS A 357 -12.26 17.37 2.90
C HIS A 357 -10.82 17.11 3.39
N GLU A 358 -9.92 16.65 2.51
CA GLU A 358 -8.53 16.32 2.90
C GLU A 358 -7.79 17.50 3.55
N SER A 359 -8.09 18.75 3.15
CA SER A 359 -7.48 19.95 3.73
C SER A 359 -7.88 20.22 5.19
N GLU A 360 -8.97 19.62 5.68
CA GLU A 360 -9.47 19.84 7.04
C GLU A 360 -8.90 18.84 8.05
N VAL A 361 -8.34 17.73 7.56
CA VAL A 361 -7.93 16.58 8.36
C VAL A 361 -6.98 16.98 9.49
N ILE A 362 -6.03 17.87 9.23
CA ILE A 362 -5.06 18.33 10.23
C ILE A 362 -5.75 19.14 11.33
N ASP A 363 -6.54 20.15 10.96
CA ASP A 363 -7.22 21.00 11.93
C ASP A 363 -8.18 20.19 12.83
N LEU A 364 -8.90 19.24 12.25
CA LEU A 364 -9.77 18.31 13.00
C LEU A 364 -8.95 17.41 13.93
N TYR A 365 -7.83 16.87 13.47
CA TYR A 365 -6.96 16.00 14.27
C TYR A 365 -6.33 16.75 15.45
N GLU A 366 -5.77 17.94 15.21
CA GLU A 366 -5.17 18.79 16.24
C GLU A 366 -6.20 19.19 17.29
N TRP A 367 -7.40 19.57 16.87
CA TRP A 367 -8.47 19.91 17.79
C TRP A 367 -8.86 18.73 18.66
N VAL A 368 -9.07 17.55 18.07
CA VAL A 368 -9.44 16.31 18.78
C VAL A 368 -8.33 15.87 19.75
N GLU A 369 -7.06 15.99 19.37
CA GLU A 369 -5.93 15.72 20.27
C GLU A 369 -5.75 16.76 21.38
N GLY A 370 -6.21 18.00 21.17
CA GLY A 370 -6.27 19.05 22.18
C GLY A 370 -7.22 18.77 23.35
N ALA A 371 -8.09 17.76 23.24
CA ALA A 371 -9.05 17.42 24.28
C ALA A 371 -8.40 16.93 25.60
N PRO A 372 -9.01 17.21 26.78
CA PRO A 372 -8.52 16.73 28.06
C PRO A 372 -8.41 15.20 28.12
N LEU A 373 -7.35 14.69 28.77
CA LEU A 373 -7.03 13.26 28.83
C LEU A 373 -8.21 12.38 29.27
N LYS A 374 -9.01 12.85 30.24
CA LYS A 374 -10.17 12.12 30.75
C LYS A 374 -11.20 11.85 29.65
N ILE A 375 -11.48 12.85 28.81
CA ILE A 375 -12.43 12.72 27.69
C ILE A 375 -11.83 11.82 26.61
N LYS A 376 -10.54 11.99 26.29
CA LYS A 376 -9.84 11.12 25.31
C LYS A 376 -9.91 9.65 25.70
N MET A 377 -9.65 9.32 26.97
CA MET A 377 -9.75 7.95 27.48
C MET A 377 -11.19 7.41 27.41
N CYS A 378 -12.19 8.24 27.72
CA CYS A 378 -13.59 7.83 27.64
C CYS A 378 -14.00 7.52 26.19
N ILE A 379 -13.71 8.41 25.26
CA ILE A 379 -14.02 8.21 23.83
C ILE A 379 -13.25 7.03 23.24
N LYS A 380 -11.94 6.91 23.53
CA LYS A 380 -11.11 5.79 23.06
C LYS A 380 -11.48 4.44 23.71
N SER A 381 -12.25 4.43 24.80
CA SER A 381 -12.80 3.20 25.38
C SER A 381 -13.96 2.62 24.57
N GLN A 382 -14.60 3.44 23.73
CA GLN A 382 -15.66 3.01 22.83
C GLN A 382 -15.06 2.52 21.50
N PRO A 383 -15.24 1.24 21.10
CA PRO A 383 -14.54 0.67 19.95
C PRO A 383 -14.77 1.40 18.61
N SER A 384 -15.98 1.92 18.38
CA SER A 384 -16.32 2.68 17.16
C SER A 384 -15.54 3.98 17.06
N PHE A 385 -15.55 4.79 18.12
CA PHE A 385 -14.85 6.07 18.14
C PHE A 385 -13.34 5.92 18.23
N TYR A 386 -12.85 4.86 18.88
CA TYR A 386 -11.43 4.52 18.83
C TYR A 386 -10.97 4.29 17.39
N ARG A 387 -11.75 3.54 16.60
CA ARG A 387 -11.46 3.30 15.18
C ARG A 387 -11.50 4.60 14.37
N PHE A 388 -12.51 5.45 14.57
CA PHE A 388 -12.61 6.74 13.89
C PHE A 388 -11.42 7.66 14.20
N TRP A 389 -10.97 7.64 15.46
CA TRP A 389 -9.78 8.37 15.89
C TRP A 389 -8.52 7.86 15.19
N GLN A 390 -8.31 6.54 15.15
CA GLN A 390 -7.18 5.95 14.44
C GLN A 390 -7.20 6.28 12.94
N GLN A 391 -8.38 6.29 12.32
CA GLN A 391 -8.52 6.65 10.90
C GLN A 391 -8.17 8.11 10.64
N LEU A 392 -8.55 9.01 11.55
CA LEU A 392 -8.19 10.43 11.50
C LEU A 392 -6.67 10.61 11.67
N GLU A 393 -6.07 9.93 12.63
CA GLU A 393 -4.61 9.95 12.88
C GLU A 393 -3.81 9.45 11.66
N VAL A 394 -4.24 8.35 11.03
CA VAL A 394 -3.63 7.84 9.80
C VAL A 394 -3.77 8.85 8.66
N SER A 395 -4.96 9.42 8.49
CA SER A 395 -5.20 10.44 7.45
C SER A 395 -4.34 11.68 7.65
N ALA A 396 -4.16 12.14 8.90
CA ALA A 396 -3.31 13.28 9.23
C ALA A 396 -1.83 12.97 8.98
N THR A 397 -1.37 11.78 9.38
CA THR A 397 0.01 11.32 9.13
C THR A 397 0.33 11.29 7.64
N ASN A 398 -0.60 10.79 6.83
CA ASN A 398 -0.46 10.75 5.37
C ASN A 398 -0.44 12.14 4.74
N TYR A 399 -1.18 13.09 5.29
CA TYR A 399 -1.12 14.48 4.85
C TYR A 399 0.27 15.08 5.13
N PHE A 400 0.84 14.89 6.32
CA PHE A 400 2.19 15.37 6.64
C PHE A 400 3.27 14.82 5.71
N GLN A 401 3.15 13.56 5.29
CA GLN A 401 4.09 12.92 4.35
C GLN A 401 4.01 13.47 2.91
N LYS A 402 2.96 14.19 2.53
CA LYS A 402 2.85 14.81 1.20
C LYS A 402 3.61 16.13 1.09
N PHE A 403 3.90 16.80 2.21
CA PHE A 403 4.52 18.13 2.25
C PHE A 403 5.97 18.13 2.76
N HIS A 404 6.53 16.95 3.02
CA HIS A 404 7.94 16.70 3.36
C HIS A 404 8.54 15.68 2.40
#